data_AF-A0A261FUA2-F1
#
_entry.id   AF-A0A261FUA2-F1
#
_cell.length_a   1.000
_cell.length_b   1.000
_cell.length_c   1.000
_cell.angle_alpha   90.00
_cell.angle_beta   90.00
_cell.angle_gamma   90.00
#
_symmetry.space_group_name_H-M   'P 1'
#
loop_
_entity.id
_entity.type
_entity.pdbx_description
1 polymer ?
#
loop_
_entity_poly.entity_id
_entity_poly.type
_entity_poly.pdbx_seq_one_letter_code
_entity_poly.pdbx_strand_id
1 'polypeptide(L)'
;MVKRAWLYITRKRIKTLVLLLVLFVMGTSLISALAIQKAAAVSEEQMLERIGSGFTISNNLQYNLGTSRGEGTVPAQAIDAICEVEGVTKCLKRMNGIADMENAKLVPLSGATGWSESQEYERVLAFTGENDSSLDKNFTGGVLKLEQGRHLREGDRNKMLVHETFAKQNGLNIGDVLTLSPSAYDQENDNQSGRSVDVEIVGLFSGTNPIAPTMREEMCENTVFSDLDTVKQLYAYEEGEEIYQDATFYTSSVSATPEIMNKAKKLDVDWKSYELTQNGSDYVALGESVETLGRMIRLMLGGSIIVGIVVLSFFLVMWVQGRKKEMGILISIGVSKGKIAGQLLCETLLIGVVGLGLSYFGGQAIAKSVGAFFLERVSQESVANLNNGLGGMLGADLESAATAQTIDHLDVMIGNEEVIALFVIGLVVIMVAVAVSVIPILRKQPKEILTQMS
;
A
#
# COMPACT_ATOMS: atom_id res chain seq x y z
N MET A 1 -30.86 0.70 40.42
CA MET A 1 -30.04 1.83 39.96
C MET A 1 -30.43 2.27 38.54
N VAL A 2 -30.57 1.34 37.60
CA VAL A 2 -30.98 1.60 36.19
C VAL A 2 -32.23 2.49 36.05
N LYS A 3 -33.32 2.22 36.78
CA LYS A 3 -34.54 3.07 36.73
C LYS A 3 -34.29 4.52 37.15
N ARG A 4 -33.41 4.77 38.14
CA ARG A 4 -33.02 6.11 38.57
C ARG A 4 -32.11 6.79 37.53
N ALA A 5 -31.20 6.04 36.93
CA ALA A 5 -30.34 6.54 35.86
C ALA A 5 -31.17 6.99 34.64
N TRP A 6 -32.13 6.17 34.19
CA TRP A 6 -33.03 6.48 33.08
C TRP A 6 -33.87 7.76 33.32
N LEU A 7 -34.47 7.88 34.51
CA LEU A 7 -35.22 9.08 34.90
C LEU A 7 -34.33 10.33 34.97
N TYR A 8 -33.05 10.17 35.31
CA TYR A 8 -32.12 11.29 35.34
C TYR A 8 -31.71 11.74 33.93
N ILE A 9 -31.38 10.79 33.05
CA ILE A 9 -31.02 11.00 31.64
C ILE A 9 -32.12 11.79 30.91
N THR A 10 -33.38 11.42 31.13
CA THR A 10 -34.55 12.08 30.50
C THR A 10 -34.85 13.46 31.08
N ARG A 11 -34.56 13.69 32.37
CA ARG A 11 -34.77 14.98 33.05
C ARG A 11 -33.70 16.02 32.71
N LYS A 12 -32.45 15.62 32.47
CA LYS A 12 -31.31 16.52 32.24
C LYS A 12 -30.80 16.45 30.79
N ARG A 13 -31.68 16.76 29.83
CA ARG A 13 -31.44 16.63 28.38
C ARG A 13 -30.14 17.28 27.88
N ILE A 14 -29.80 18.49 28.34
CA ILE A 14 -28.56 19.17 27.94
C ILE A 14 -27.32 18.39 28.40
N LYS A 15 -27.30 17.88 29.63
CA LYS A 15 -26.16 17.11 30.14
C LYS A 15 -25.99 15.80 29.39
N THR A 16 -27.11 15.11 29.19
CA THR A 16 -27.16 13.87 28.41
C THR A 16 -26.63 14.09 27.00
N LEU A 17 -27.07 15.16 26.33
CA LEU A 17 -26.65 15.47 24.97
C LEU A 17 -25.16 15.81 24.88
N VAL A 18 -24.63 16.57 25.85
CA VAL A 18 -23.19 16.87 25.91
C VAL A 18 -22.36 15.60 26.13
N LEU A 19 -22.74 14.71 27.05
CA LEU A 19 -22.05 13.42 27.23
C LEU A 19 -22.12 12.55 26.00
N LEU A 20 -23.30 12.48 25.38
CA LEU A 20 -23.51 11.70 24.18
C LEU A 20 -22.60 12.22 23.07
N LEU A 21 -22.51 13.54 22.88
CA LEU A 21 -21.66 14.15 21.86
C LEU A 21 -20.18 13.89 22.14
N VAL A 22 -19.73 14.05 23.39
CA VAL A 22 -18.34 13.75 23.77
C VAL A 22 -17.99 12.28 23.50
N LEU A 23 -18.84 11.34 23.91
CA LEU A 23 -18.63 9.91 23.71
C LEU A 23 -18.76 9.51 22.24
N PHE A 24 -19.63 10.18 21.49
CA PHE A 24 -19.76 10.01 20.04
C PHE A 24 -18.49 10.48 19.32
N VAL A 25 -18.00 11.69 19.57
CA VAL A 25 -16.78 12.23 18.94
C VAL A 25 -15.54 11.41 19.31
N MET A 26 -15.43 11.01 20.58
CA MET A 26 -14.37 10.11 21.02
C MET A 26 -14.48 8.76 20.30
N GLY A 27 -15.69 8.18 20.25
CA GLY A 27 -15.92 6.89 19.63
C GLY A 27 -15.67 6.89 18.13
N THR A 28 -16.02 7.97 17.43
CA THR A 28 -15.81 8.09 15.98
C THR A 28 -14.31 8.16 15.68
N SER A 29 -13.56 8.92 16.47
CA SER A 29 -12.10 8.97 16.35
C SER A 29 -11.45 7.61 16.63
N LEU A 30 -11.85 6.92 17.70
CA LEU A 30 -11.30 5.61 18.07
C LEU A 30 -11.57 4.54 17.01
N ILE A 31 -12.83 4.41 16.58
CA ILE A 31 -13.20 3.38 15.60
C ILE A 31 -12.57 3.66 14.24
N SER A 32 -12.42 4.94 13.86
CA SER A 32 -11.73 5.30 12.61
C SER A 32 -10.26 4.88 12.66
N ALA A 33 -9.57 5.20 13.76
CA ALA A 33 -8.16 4.86 13.90
C ALA A 33 -7.93 3.34 13.98
N LEU A 34 -8.80 2.59 14.67
CA LEU A 34 -8.74 1.11 14.67
C LEU A 34 -8.98 0.52 13.28
N ALA A 35 -9.95 1.04 12.54
CA ALA A 35 -10.28 0.55 11.21
C ALA A 35 -9.16 0.85 10.19
N ILE A 36 -8.56 2.04 10.24
CA ILE A 36 -7.39 2.38 9.43
C ILE A 36 -6.19 1.50 9.80
N GLN A 37 -5.96 1.24 11.09
CA GLN A 37 -4.87 0.36 11.54
C GLN A 37 -4.99 -1.05 10.95
N LYS A 38 -6.20 -1.63 10.99
CA LYS A 38 -6.43 -2.96 10.44
C LYS A 38 -6.32 -2.97 8.93
N ALA A 39 -6.92 -1.99 8.25
CA ALA A 39 -6.85 -1.90 6.80
C ALA A 39 -5.39 -1.76 6.33
N ALA A 40 -4.55 -1.00 7.05
CA ALA A 40 -3.13 -0.89 6.76
C ALA A 40 -2.38 -2.23 6.92
N ALA A 41 -2.61 -2.95 8.02
CA ALA A 41 -1.99 -4.25 8.26
C ALA A 41 -2.42 -5.31 7.23
N VAL A 42 -3.71 -5.35 6.86
CA VAL A 42 -4.21 -6.27 5.82
C VAL A 42 -3.63 -5.92 4.46
N SER A 43 -3.50 -4.63 4.13
CA SER A 43 -2.91 -4.18 2.86
C SER A 43 -1.43 -4.55 2.77
N GLU A 44 -0.69 -4.41 3.88
CA GLU A 44 0.71 -4.83 3.98
C GLU A 44 0.88 -6.33 3.76
N GLU A 45 0.08 -7.15 4.44
CA GLU A 45 0.12 -8.61 4.31
C GLU A 45 -0.20 -9.06 2.88
N GLN A 46 -1.27 -8.52 2.28
CA GLN A 46 -1.66 -8.83 0.91
C GLN A 46 -0.59 -8.40 -0.11
N MET A 47 0.03 -7.25 0.10
CA MET A 47 1.11 -6.77 -0.76
C MET A 47 2.34 -7.67 -0.69
N LEU A 48 2.77 -8.02 0.53
CA LEU A 48 3.90 -8.93 0.74
C LEU A 48 3.63 -10.31 0.15
N GLU A 49 2.39 -10.81 0.23
CA GLU A 49 2.01 -12.10 -0.35
C GLU A 49 2.02 -12.05 -1.90
N ARG A 50 1.50 -10.96 -2.50
CA ARG A 50 1.44 -10.79 -3.96
C ARG A 50 2.81 -10.57 -4.60
N ILE A 51 3.67 -9.76 -3.97
CA ILE A 51 4.93 -9.30 -4.56
C ILE A 51 6.12 -10.10 -4.00
N GLY A 52 6.10 -10.44 -2.71
CA GLY A 52 7.25 -11.01 -2.00
C GLY A 52 7.36 -12.54 -2.01
N SER A 53 6.43 -13.25 -2.65
CA SER A 53 6.44 -14.72 -2.76
C SER A 53 7.39 -15.20 -3.86
N GLY A 54 8.68 -14.86 -3.75
CA GLY A 54 9.67 -15.26 -4.74
C GLY A 54 11.06 -14.67 -4.54
N PHE A 55 11.95 -14.99 -5.46
CA PHE A 55 13.28 -14.40 -5.55
C PHE A 55 13.68 -14.20 -7.02
N THR A 56 14.52 -13.23 -7.30
CA THR A 56 15.00 -12.89 -8.64
C THR A 56 16.49 -13.17 -8.75
N ILE A 57 16.91 -13.75 -9.88
CA ILE A 57 18.32 -13.80 -10.27
C ILE A 57 18.65 -12.59 -11.14
N SER A 58 19.71 -11.88 -10.79
CA SER A 58 20.21 -10.72 -11.55
C SER A 58 21.74 -10.71 -11.56
N ASN A 59 22.31 -9.83 -12.37
CA ASN A 59 23.75 -9.60 -12.37
C ASN A 59 24.21 -9.03 -11.03
N ASN A 60 25.31 -9.57 -10.50
CA ASN A 60 25.99 -8.96 -9.37
C ASN A 60 26.82 -7.79 -9.88
N LEU A 61 26.31 -6.55 -9.74
CA LEU A 61 26.94 -5.34 -10.27
C LEU A 61 28.36 -5.07 -9.74
N GLN A 62 28.79 -5.74 -8.67
CA GLN A 62 30.17 -5.65 -8.18
C GLN A 62 31.16 -6.38 -9.09
N TYR A 63 30.74 -7.44 -9.77
CA TYR A 63 31.60 -8.33 -10.56
C TYR A 63 31.18 -8.47 -12.02
N ASN A 64 29.90 -8.25 -12.31
CA ASN A 64 29.31 -8.33 -13.64
C ASN A 64 28.44 -7.08 -13.85
N LEU A 65 28.96 -6.12 -14.60
CA LEU A 65 28.26 -4.88 -14.92
C LEU A 65 27.16 -5.09 -15.97
N GLY A 66 27.07 -6.29 -16.56
CA GLY A 66 26.10 -6.59 -17.61
C GLY A 66 26.58 -6.24 -19.01
N THR A 67 25.61 -6.00 -19.89
CA THR A 67 25.83 -5.59 -21.27
C THR A 67 26.36 -4.15 -21.35
N SER A 68 26.60 -3.61 -22.55
CA SER A 68 27.08 -2.23 -22.72
C SER A 68 26.09 -1.18 -22.19
N ARG A 69 24.79 -1.53 -22.10
CA ARG A 69 23.72 -0.74 -21.48
C ARG A 69 23.55 -1.01 -19.97
N GLY A 70 24.34 -1.93 -19.40
CA GLY A 70 24.20 -2.36 -18.01
C GLY A 70 23.02 -3.32 -17.78
N GLU A 71 22.50 -3.93 -18.85
CA GLU A 71 21.42 -4.92 -18.75
C GLU A 71 21.97 -6.28 -18.33
N GLY A 72 21.10 -7.13 -17.80
CA GLY A 72 21.52 -8.43 -17.29
C GLY A 72 22.01 -9.38 -18.38
N THR A 73 22.86 -10.33 -17.97
CA THR A 73 23.50 -11.31 -18.84
C THR A 73 23.27 -12.73 -18.34
N VAL A 74 22.12 -12.95 -17.69
CA VAL A 74 21.81 -14.22 -17.03
C VAL A 74 21.60 -15.31 -18.10
N PRO A 75 22.33 -16.43 -18.05
CA PRO A 75 22.21 -17.49 -19.05
C PRO A 75 20.93 -18.31 -18.88
N ALA A 76 20.33 -18.72 -20.00
CA ALA A 76 19.14 -19.57 -20.03
C ALA A 76 19.25 -20.81 -19.12
N GLN A 77 20.40 -21.48 -19.18
CA GLN A 77 20.67 -22.72 -18.42
C GLN A 77 20.59 -22.52 -16.90
N ALA A 78 21.06 -21.37 -16.38
CA ALA A 78 20.97 -21.09 -14.95
C ALA A 78 19.51 -20.86 -14.53
N ILE A 79 18.73 -20.17 -15.35
CA ILE A 79 17.31 -19.92 -15.10
C ILE A 79 16.53 -21.23 -15.11
N ASP A 80 16.74 -22.08 -16.12
CA ASP A 80 16.05 -23.36 -16.23
C ASP A 80 16.37 -24.29 -15.05
N ALA A 81 17.64 -24.34 -14.62
CA ALA A 81 18.04 -25.12 -13.44
C ALA A 81 17.35 -24.65 -12.16
N ILE A 82 17.16 -23.34 -11.99
CA ILE A 82 16.47 -22.78 -10.83
C ILE A 82 14.95 -23.02 -10.92
N CYS A 83 14.36 -22.96 -12.12
CA CYS A 83 12.95 -23.27 -12.35
C CYS A 83 12.57 -24.70 -11.96
N GLU A 84 13.51 -25.65 -12.06
CA GLU A 84 13.31 -27.05 -11.68
C GLU A 84 13.47 -27.31 -10.16
N VAL A 85 13.85 -26.30 -9.37
CA VAL A 85 14.01 -26.46 -7.92
C VAL A 85 12.67 -26.73 -7.25
N GLU A 86 12.62 -27.78 -6.42
CA GLU A 86 11.42 -28.14 -5.66
C GLU A 86 10.94 -26.96 -4.78
N GLY A 87 9.71 -26.52 -5.04
CA GLY A 87 9.06 -25.40 -4.36
C GLY A 87 8.91 -24.14 -5.21
N VAL A 88 9.59 -24.05 -6.36
CA VAL A 88 9.32 -23.03 -7.37
C VAL A 88 8.02 -23.40 -8.11
N THR A 89 7.08 -22.46 -8.17
CA THR A 89 5.73 -22.68 -8.75
C THR A 89 5.61 -22.11 -10.15
N LYS A 90 6.25 -20.96 -10.40
CA LYS A 90 6.27 -20.27 -11.69
C LYS A 90 7.59 -19.55 -11.89
N CYS A 91 7.97 -19.35 -13.15
CA CYS A 91 9.13 -18.56 -13.55
C CYS A 91 8.71 -17.47 -14.52
N LEU A 92 9.09 -16.24 -14.23
CA LEU A 92 9.03 -15.12 -15.16
C LEU A 92 10.45 -14.87 -15.68
N LYS A 93 10.64 -14.93 -16.98
CA LYS A 93 11.90 -14.61 -17.66
C LYS A 93 11.75 -13.28 -18.38
N ARG A 94 12.74 -12.39 -18.27
CA ARG A 94 12.69 -11.07 -18.90
C ARG A 94 13.90 -10.83 -19.80
N MET A 95 13.65 -10.27 -20.97
CA MET A 95 14.66 -9.76 -21.90
C MET A 95 14.26 -8.34 -22.29
N ASN A 96 15.19 -7.42 -22.44
CA ASN A 96 14.88 -6.12 -23.02
C ASN A 96 15.22 -6.10 -24.50
N GLY A 97 14.52 -5.25 -25.23
CA GLY A 97 14.78 -5.00 -26.63
C GLY A 97 14.62 -3.53 -26.98
N ILE A 98 15.36 -3.10 -28.00
CA ILE A 98 15.20 -1.81 -28.66
C ILE A 98 14.89 -2.07 -30.13
N ALA A 99 13.81 -1.49 -30.64
CA ALA A 99 13.40 -1.61 -32.03
C ALA A 99 12.94 -0.28 -32.60
N ASP A 100 13.15 -0.09 -33.91
CA ASP A 100 12.53 0.99 -34.66
C ASP A 100 11.15 0.55 -35.15
N MET A 101 10.14 1.36 -34.83
CA MET A 101 8.77 1.16 -35.29
C MET A 101 8.54 1.75 -36.69
N GLU A 102 8.11 0.91 -37.63
CA GLU A 102 7.85 1.35 -39.01
C GLU A 102 6.51 2.10 -39.13
N ASN A 103 5.50 1.67 -38.36
CA ASN A 103 4.11 2.10 -38.48
C ASN A 103 3.53 2.79 -37.23
N ALA A 104 4.35 3.10 -36.22
CA ALA A 104 3.92 3.81 -35.01
C ALA A 104 4.96 4.81 -34.52
N LYS A 105 4.54 5.70 -33.61
CA LYS A 105 5.37 6.68 -32.93
C LYS A 105 5.09 6.68 -31.44
N LEU A 106 6.14 6.94 -30.65
CA LEU A 106 6.02 7.14 -29.22
C LEU A 106 5.16 8.36 -28.88
N VAL A 107 4.53 8.32 -27.71
CA VAL A 107 3.80 9.43 -27.11
C VAL A 107 4.76 10.57 -26.79
N PRO A 108 4.49 11.82 -27.22
CA PRO A 108 5.38 12.93 -26.99
C PRO A 108 5.32 13.39 -25.53
N LEU A 109 6.49 13.70 -24.96
CA LEU A 109 6.61 14.36 -23.66
C LEU A 109 6.71 15.87 -23.87
N SER A 110 5.80 16.64 -23.25
CA SER A 110 5.86 18.10 -23.29
C SER A 110 6.98 18.62 -22.41
N GLY A 111 7.97 19.31 -23.00
CA GLY A 111 9.13 19.83 -22.26
C GLY A 111 10.27 18.81 -22.09
N ALA A 112 10.29 17.74 -22.91
CA ALA A 112 11.43 16.83 -22.99
C ALA A 112 12.75 17.58 -23.25
N THR A 113 13.84 17.09 -22.68
CA THR A 113 15.18 17.66 -22.89
C THR A 113 16.14 16.63 -23.47
N GLY A 114 17.19 17.09 -24.18
CA GLY A 114 18.21 16.22 -24.74
C GLY A 114 17.75 15.38 -25.94
N TRP A 115 18.26 14.15 -26.07
CA TRP A 115 17.97 13.23 -27.19
C TRP A 115 16.47 12.93 -27.34
N SER A 116 15.72 12.99 -26.23
CA SER A 116 14.29 12.76 -26.20
C SER A 116 13.47 13.81 -26.98
N GLU A 117 14.02 15.02 -27.23
CA GLU A 117 13.36 16.04 -28.07
C GLU A 117 13.48 15.72 -29.57
N SER A 118 14.48 14.93 -29.97
CA SER A 118 14.82 14.78 -31.39
C SER A 118 13.85 13.86 -32.15
N GLN A 119 13.48 14.30 -33.36
CA GLN A 119 12.51 13.64 -34.23
C GLN A 119 12.98 12.24 -34.68
N GLU A 120 14.28 12.01 -34.64
CA GLU A 120 14.97 10.78 -35.02
C GLU A 120 14.63 9.61 -34.06
N TYR A 121 14.30 9.91 -32.80
CA TYR A 121 13.98 8.91 -31.76
C TYR A 121 12.47 8.78 -31.49
N GLU A 122 11.61 9.40 -32.31
CA GLU A 122 10.14 9.26 -32.18
C GLU A 122 9.66 7.82 -32.43
N ARG A 123 10.49 7.00 -33.07
CA ARG A 123 10.16 5.63 -33.49
C ARG A 123 10.98 4.57 -32.78
N VAL A 124 11.98 4.95 -31.99
CA VAL A 124 12.84 4.02 -31.26
C VAL A 124 12.09 3.59 -30.00
N LEU A 125 11.61 2.35 -29.97
CA LEU A 125 10.86 1.77 -28.87
C LEU A 125 11.79 0.89 -28.03
N ALA A 126 11.90 1.19 -26.74
CA ALA A 126 12.36 0.24 -25.74
C ALA A 126 11.16 -0.60 -25.28
N PHE A 127 11.33 -1.93 -25.23
CA PHE A 127 10.27 -2.85 -24.81
C PHE A 127 10.85 -4.01 -24.01
N THR A 128 10.02 -4.63 -23.18
CA THR A 128 10.39 -5.79 -22.36
C THR A 128 9.70 -7.04 -22.89
N GLY A 129 10.49 -8.03 -23.29
CA GLY A 129 10.05 -9.37 -23.64
C GLY A 129 9.88 -10.25 -22.41
N GLU A 130 8.71 -10.88 -22.26
CA GLU A 130 8.37 -11.70 -21.11
C GLU A 130 7.63 -12.98 -21.54
N ASN A 131 7.75 -14.06 -20.75
CA ASN A 131 6.95 -15.26 -20.98
C ASN A 131 5.54 -15.18 -20.38
N ASP A 132 5.33 -14.43 -19.30
CA ASP A 132 4.01 -14.27 -18.68
C ASP A 132 3.89 -12.91 -17.98
N SER A 133 3.38 -11.91 -18.70
CA SER A 133 3.15 -10.55 -18.18
C SER A 133 2.16 -10.47 -17.00
N SER A 134 1.40 -11.53 -16.70
CA SER A 134 0.53 -11.53 -15.52
C SER A 134 1.31 -11.66 -14.21
N LEU A 135 2.58 -12.08 -14.30
CA LEU A 135 3.49 -12.21 -13.17
C LEU A 135 4.33 -10.95 -12.95
N ASP A 136 4.48 -10.10 -13.97
CA ASP A 136 5.35 -8.93 -13.87
C ASP A 136 4.98 -8.02 -12.68
N LYS A 137 6.00 -7.48 -12.03
CA LYS A 137 5.87 -6.70 -10.79
C LYS A 137 5.02 -5.45 -10.97
N ASN A 138 4.98 -4.87 -12.17
CA ASN A 138 4.22 -3.68 -12.46
C ASN A 138 2.72 -3.98 -12.53
N PHE A 139 2.33 -5.16 -13.03
CA PHE A 139 0.94 -5.62 -13.04
C PHE A 139 0.50 -6.19 -11.69
N THR A 140 1.32 -7.02 -11.06
CA THR A 140 1.01 -7.63 -9.75
C THR A 140 1.00 -6.61 -8.61
N GLY A 141 1.87 -5.60 -8.69
CA GLY A 141 1.93 -4.46 -7.78
C GLY A 141 0.82 -3.42 -8.00
N GLY A 142 0.10 -3.48 -9.13
CA GLY A 142 -1.04 -2.62 -9.44
C GLY A 142 -0.69 -1.26 -10.04
N VAL A 143 0.56 -1.03 -10.44
CA VAL A 143 0.98 0.18 -11.17
C VAL A 143 0.41 0.17 -12.58
N LEU A 144 0.40 -1.00 -13.20
CA LEU A 144 -0.23 -1.25 -14.47
C LEU A 144 -1.48 -2.11 -14.29
N LYS A 145 -2.51 -1.78 -15.06
CA LYS A 145 -3.77 -2.52 -15.06
C LYS A 145 -4.16 -2.87 -16.48
N LEU A 146 -4.44 -4.14 -16.71
CA LEU A 146 -4.99 -4.59 -17.98
C LEU A 146 -6.45 -4.13 -18.11
N GLU A 147 -6.75 -3.29 -19.11
CA GLU A 147 -8.10 -2.77 -19.35
C GLU A 147 -8.86 -3.59 -20.39
N GLN A 148 -8.16 -4.06 -21.43
CA GLN A 148 -8.76 -4.83 -22.52
C GLN A 148 -7.83 -5.93 -23.01
N GLY A 149 -8.42 -7.03 -23.49
CA GLY A 149 -7.68 -8.17 -24.06
C GLY A 149 -7.22 -9.15 -22.99
N ARG A 150 -5.98 -9.63 -23.12
CA ARG A 150 -5.37 -10.62 -22.21
C ARG A 150 -3.90 -10.34 -21.98
N HIS A 151 -3.36 -10.84 -20.88
CA HIS A 151 -1.91 -10.92 -20.66
C HIS A 151 -1.23 -11.84 -21.69
N LEU A 152 0.07 -11.62 -21.90
CA LEU A 152 0.99 -12.54 -22.56
C LEU A 152 1.09 -13.84 -21.74
N ARG A 153 1.23 -14.96 -22.44
CA ARG A 153 1.32 -16.30 -21.86
C ARG A 153 2.48 -17.07 -22.47
N GLU A 154 2.94 -18.06 -21.73
CA GLU A 154 4.00 -18.94 -22.19
C GLU A 154 3.59 -19.64 -23.50
N GLY A 155 4.44 -19.51 -24.52
CA GLY A 155 4.19 -20.03 -25.87
C GLY A 155 3.50 -19.05 -26.83
N ASP A 156 3.13 -17.85 -26.38
CA ASP A 156 2.81 -16.76 -27.30
C ASP A 156 4.03 -16.44 -28.17
N ARG A 157 3.77 -16.08 -29.43
CA ARG A 157 4.79 -15.68 -30.41
C ARG A 157 4.31 -14.46 -31.14
N ASN A 158 5.18 -13.46 -31.27
CA ASN A 158 4.88 -12.23 -31.98
C ASN A 158 3.64 -11.51 -31.42
N LYS A 159 3.49 -11.48 -30.10
CA LYS A 159 2.39 -10.83 -29.38
C LYS A 159 2.91 -9.75 -28.46
N MET A 160 2.13 -8.68 -28.28
CA MET A 160 2.48 -7.59 -27.39
C MET A 160 1.28 -6.97 -26.66
N LEU A 161 1.61 -6.28 -25.57
CA LEU A 161 0.73 -5.40 -24.80
C LEU A 161 1.26 -3.98 -24.95
N VAL A 162 0.35 -3.05 -25.19
CA VAL A 162 0.69 -1.63 -25.32
C VAL A 162 -0.17 -0.78 -24.40
N HIS A 163 0.34 0.39 -24.04
CA HIS A 163 -0.42 1.34 -23.24
C HIS A 163 -1.60 1.93 -24.03
N GLU A 164 -2.72 2.20 -23.37
CA GLU A 164 -3.93 2.71 -24.04
C GLU A 164 -3.74 4.08 -24.70
N THR A 165 -2.93 4.97 -24.10
CA THR A 165 -2.59 6.28 -24.68
C THR A 165 -1.78 6.13 -25.96
N PHE A 166 -0.81 5.21 -25.96
CA PHE A 166 -0.01 4.90 -27.15
C PHE A 166 -0.87 4.33 -28.27
N ALA A 167 -1.78 3.41 -27.93
CA ALA A 167 -2.72 2.85 -28.89
C ALA A 167 -3.63 3.93 -29.49
N LYS A 168 -4.22 4.79 -28.65
CA LYS A 168 -5.08 5.91 -29.10
C LYS A 168 -4.34 6.89 -30.02
N GLN A 169 -3.10 7.24 -29.69
CA GLN A 169 -2.29 8.15 -30.52
C GLN A 169 -2.00 7.58 -31.90
N ASN A 170 -1.71 6.29 -31.98
CA ASN A 170 -1.36 5.62 -33.23
C ASN A 170 -2.58 5.01 -33.95
N GLY A 171 -3.78 5.15 -33.39
CA GLY A 171 -5.01 4.59 -33.96
C GLY A 171 -5.08 3.06 -33.92
N LEU A 172 -4.38 2.44 -32.98
CA LEU A 172 -4.24 0.99 -32.84
C LEU A 172 -5.33 0.40 -31.93
N ASN A 173 -5.76 -0.81 -32.25
CA ASN A 173 -6.71 -1.62 -31.50
C ASN A 173 -6.14 -3.02 -31.26
N ILE A 174 -6.83 -3.79 -30.42
CA ILE A 174 -6.49 -5.20 -30.21
C ILE A 174 -6.67 -5.95 -31.54
N GLY A 175 -5.65 -6.72 -31.91
CA GLY A 175 -5.54 -7.45 -33.17
C GLY A 175 -4.77 -6.71 -34.26
N ASP A 176 -4.44 -5.42 -34.06
CA ASP A 176 -3.58 -4.69 -34.99
C ASP A 176 -2.11 -5.12 -34.81
N VAL A 177 -1.32 -4.93 -35.87
CA VAL A 177 0.07 -5.40 -35.96
C VAL A 177 1.03 -4.21 -36.03
N LEU A 178 2.05 -4.24 -35.20
CA LEU A 178 3.19 -3.32 -35.22
C LEU A 178 4.40 -4.01 -35.85
N THR A 179 5.06 -3.30 -36.76
CA THR A 179 6.27 -3.81 -37.42
C THR A 179 7.49 -3.21 -36.71
N LEU A 180 8.25 -4.09 -36.06
CA LEU A 180 9.47 -3.76 -35.33
C LEU A 180 10.69 -4.13 -36.17
N SER A 181 11.56 -3.17 -36.42
CA SER A 181 12.82 -3.38 -37.15
C SER A 181 14.01 -3.16 -36.22
N PRO A 182 15.15 -3.85 -36.45
CA PRO A 182 16.33 -3.67 -35.62
C PRO A 182 16.84 -2.22 -35.71
N SER A 183 17.01 -1.57 -34.55
CA SER A 183 17.38 -0.16 -34.52
C SER A 183 18.86 0.04 -34.84
N ALA A 184 19.18 1.04 -35.66
CA ALA A 184 20.56 1.44 -35.93
C ALA A 184 21.26 2.04 -34.69
N TYR A 185 20.49 2.41 -33.66
CA TYR A 185 20.97 2.96 -32.40
C TYR A 185 21.16 1.89 -31.32
N ASP A 186 20.83 0.64 -31.62
CA ASP A 186 21.07 -0.46 -30.70
C ASP A 186 22.50 -1.01 -30.83
N GLN A 187 23.35 -0.62 -29.88
CA GLN A 187 24.74 -1.09 -29.78
C GLN A 187 24.85 -2.55 -29.32
N GLU A 188 23.76 -3.20 -28.91
CA GLU A 188 23.73 -4.59 -28.43
C GLU A 188 23.17 -5.57 -29.46
N ASN A 189 22.71 -5.08 -30.60
CA ASN A 189 22.40 -5.92 -31.76
C ASN A 189 23.70 -6.31 -32.50
N ASP A 190 24.59 -7.02 -31.81
CA ASP A 190 25.87 -7.50 -32.34
C ASP A 190 25.68 -8.40 -33.58
N ASN A 191 24.55 -9.11 -33.64
CA ASN A 191 24.20 -10.01 -34.72
C ASN A 191 23.69 -9.30 -35.99
N GLN A 192 23.48 -7.99 -35.94
CA GLN A 192 23.02 -7.16 -37.07
C GLN A 192 21.84 -7.80 -37.82
N SER A 193 20.83 -8.24 -37.07
CA SER A 193 19.58 -8.69 -37.67
C SER A 193 19.07 -7.62 -38.64
N GLY A 194 18.73 -8.03 -39.86
CA GLY A 194 18.07 -7.16 -40.85
C GLY A 194 16.59 -7.48 -41.00
N ARG A 195 16.02 -8.27 -40.08
CA ARG A 195 14.65 -8.78 -40.18
C ARG A 195 13.69 -7.94 -39.35
N SER A 196 12.75 -7.29 -40.02
CA SER A 196 11.57 -6.74 -39.37
C SER A 196 10.67 -7.88 -38.88
N VAL A 197 10.09 -7.68 -37.70
CA VAL A 197 9.23 -8.61 -37.00
C VAL A 197 7.86 -7.95 -36.85
N ASP A 198 6.83 -8.61 -37.37
CA ASP A 198 5.44 -8.20 -37.19
C ASP A 198 4.93 -8.75 -35.86
N VAL A 199 4.36 -7.88 -35.03
CA VAL A 199 3.93 -8.19 -33.65
C VAL A 199 2.48 -7.74 -33.44
N GLU A 200 1.60 -8.65 -33.04
CA GLU A 200 0.17 -8.40 -32.86
C GLU A 200 -0.16 -7.93 -31.44
N ILE A 201 -0.99 -6.90 -31.33
CA ILE A 201 -1.46 -6.37 -30.04
C ILE A 201 -2.57 -7.27 -29.47
N VAL A 202 -2.33 -7.92 -28.33
CA VAL A 202 -3.29 -8.81 -27.67
C VAL A 202 -3.96 -8.21 -26.44
N GLY A 203 -3.50 -7.05 -25.99
CA GLY A 203 -4.06 -6.35 -24.85
C GLY A 203 -3.63 -4.90 -24.74
N LEU A 204 -4.47 -4.13 -24.06
CA LEU A 204 -4.25 -2.73 -23.74
C LEU A 204 -4.24 -2.55 -22.23
N PHE A 205 -3.20 -1.91 -21.71
CA PHE A 205 -3.09 -1.60 -20.30
C PHE A 205 -3.10 -0.09 -20.04
N SER A 206 -3.43 0.28 -18.82
CA SER A 206 -3.37 1.64 -18.29
C SER A 206 -2.36 1.70 -17.15
N GLY A 207 -1.77 2.87 -16.96
CA GLY A 207 -0.85 3.19 -15.89
C GLY A 207 -0.46 4.66 -15.96
N THR A 208 0.08 5.19 -14.88
CA THR A 208 0.56 6.57 -14.83
C THR A 208 1.86 6.63 -14.06
N ASN A 209 2.80 7.46 -14.48
CA ASN A 209 3.99 7.67 -13.69
C ASN A 209 3.66 8.40 -12.37
N PRO A 210 4.04 7.85 -11.21
CA PRO A 210 3.88 8.54 -9.93
C PRO A 210 4.84 9.74 -9.81
N ILE A 211 5.95 9.73 -10.56
CA ILE A 211 6.93 10.80 -10.67
C ILE A 211 6.83 11.38 -12.09
N ALA A 212 6.85 12.70 -12.24
CA ALA A 212 6.79 13.31 -13.55
C ALA A 212 8.01 12.89 -14.40
N PRO A 213 7.81 12.25 -15.57
CA PRO A 213 8.91 11.86 -16.43
C PRO A 213 9.60 13.08 -17.02
N THR A 214 10.93 13.00 -17.11
CA THR A 214 11.78 14.01 -17.73
C THR A 214 12.24 13.59 -19.13
N MET A 215 12.21 12.28 -19.38
CA MET A 215 12.53 11.66 -20.65
C MET A 215 11.36 10.79 -21.15
N ARG A 216 11.23 10.67 -22.47
CA ARG A 216 10.13 9.93 -23.12
C ARG A 216 10.15 8.44 -22.79
N GLU A 217 11.33 7.88 -22.56
CA GLU A 217 11.54 6.46 -22.24
C GLU A 217 11.07 6.13 -20.81
N GLU A 218 11.01 7.13 -19.92
CA GLU A 218 10.47 6.99 -18.58
C GLU A 218 8.94 6.92 -18.57
N MET A 219 8.26 7.37 -19.64
CA MET A 219 6.81 7.45 -19.67
C MET A 219 6.17 6.05 -19.66
N CYS A 220 5.28 5.80 -18.71
CA CYS A 220 4.43 4.61 -18.68
C CYS A 220 3.63 4.47 -19.99
N GLU A 221 3.27 5.59 -20.61
CA GLU A 221 2.57 5.61 -21.88
C GLU A 221 3.38 5.03 -23.04
N ASN A 222 4.70 4.97 -22.93
CA ASN A 222 5.60 4.42 -23.95
C ASN A 222 6.15 3.04 -23.60
N THR A 223 5.74 2.47 -22.46
CA THR A 223 6.09 1.09 -22.11
C THR A 223 5.34 0.11 -23.00
N VAL A 224 6.07 -0.91 -23.45
CA VAL A 224 5.53 -2.03 -24.23
C VAL A 224 6.07 -3.34 -23.68
N PHE A 225 5.19 -4.32 -23.54
CA PHE A 225 5.57 -5.69 -23.20
C PHE A 225 5.36 -6.58 -24.42
N SER A 226 6.33 -7.41 -24.79
CA SER A 226 6.20 -8.40 -25.86
C SER A 226 6.52 -9.80 -25.34
N ASP A 227 6.28 -10.82 -26.16
CA ASP A 227 6.75 -12.17 -25.86
C ASP A 227 8.27 -12.31 -26.10
N LEU A 228 8.88 -13.31 -25.47
CA LEU A 228 10.31 -13.60 -25.63
C LEU A 228 10.71 -13.96 -27.08
N ASP A 229 9.82 -14.57 -27.87
CA ASP A 229 10.11 -14.97 -29.25
C ASP A 229 10.35 -13.73 -30.13
N THR A 230 9.60 -12.64 -29.90
CA THR A 230 9.82 -11.35 -30.55
C THR A 230 11.24 -10.83 -30.35
N VAL A 231 11.74 -10.83 -29.10
CA VAL A 231 13.13 -10.41 -28.80
C VAL A 231 14.13 -11.36 -29.48
N LYS A 232 13.92 -12.68 -29.37
CA LYS A 232 14.80 -13.68 -29.98
C LYS A 232 14.92 -13.52 -31.49
N GLN A 233 13.82 -13.26 -32.18
CA GLN A 233 13.82 -12.99 -33.63
C GLN A 233 14.54 -11.68 -33.97
N LEU A 234 14.32 -10.62 -33.19
CA LEU A 234 14.91 -9.31 -33.44
C LEU A 234 16.43 -9.31 -33.28
N TYR A 235 16.95 -9.99 -32.27
CA TYR A 235 18.40 -10.09 -31.98
C TYR A 235 19.06 -11.32 -32.62
N ALA A 236 18.29 -12.16 -33.34
CA ALA A 236 18.74 -13.40 -33.97
C ALA A 236 19.48 -14.35 -33.00
N TYR A 237 18.95 -14.52 -31.78
CA TYR A 237 19.52 -15.46 -30.81
C TYR A 237 19.43 -16.91 -31.31
N GLU A 238 20.52 -17.66 -31.15
CA GLU A 238 20.50 -19.11 -31.32
C GLU A 238 19.89 -19.80 -30.10
N GLU A 239 19.26 -20.95 -30.30
CA GLU A 239 18.59 -21.71 -29.24
C GLU A 239 19.62 -22.17 -28.19
N GLY A 240 19.47 -21.70 -26.94
CA GLY A 240 20.39 -22.00 -25.84
C GLY A 240 21.50 -20.98 -25.61
N GLU A 241 21.66 -19.98 -26.50
CA GLU A 241 22.61 -18.86 -26.33
C GLU A 241 21.90 -17.56 -25.90
N GLU A 242 20.66 -17.64 -25.43
CA GLU A 242 19.91 -16.47 -25.01
C GLU A 242 20.42 -15.90 -23.67
N ILE A 243 20.59 -14.58 -23.64
CA ILE A 243 20.86 -13.82 -22.42
C ILE A 243 19.58 -13.14 -21.93
N TYR A 244 19.35 -13.22 -20.63
CA TYR A 244 18.20 -12.62 -19.98
C TYR A 244 18.65 -11.47 -19.08
N GLN A 245 17.83 -10.44 -19.00
CA GLN A 245 18.03 -9.35 -18.07
C GLN A 245 17.95 -9.88 -16.64
N ASP A 246 16.91 -10.66 -16.35
CA ASP A 246 16.72 -11.34 -15.09
C ASP A 246 15.68 -12.44 -15.23
N ALA A 247 15.53 -13.22 -14.17
CA ALA A 247 14.39 -14.11 -14.01
C ALA A 247 13.89 -14.10 -12.58
N THR A 248 12.57 -14.07 -12.44
CA THR A 248 11.88 -14.10 -11.15
C THR A 248 11.22 -15.45 -10.93
N PHE A 249 11.52 -16.06 -9.79
CA PHE A 249 11.07 -17.39 -9.39
C PHE A 249 10.05 -17.25 -8.26
N TYR A 250 8.79 -17.59 -8.55
CA TYR A 250 7.71 -17.52 -7.57
C TYR A 250 7.65 -18.80 -6.74
N THR A 251 7.33 -18.65 -5.46
CA THR A 251 7.19 -19.75 -4.50
C THR A 251 5.78 -19.84 -3.95
N SER A 252 5.47 -20.89 -3.19
CA SER A 252 4.15 -21.05 -2.58
C SER A 252 3.82 -20.01 -1.49
N SER A 253 4.84 -19.44 -0.84
CA SER A 253 4.66 -18.43 0.21
C SER A 253 5.97 -17.70 0.54
N VAL A 254 5.84 -16.45 1.02
CA VAL A 254 6.98 -15.63 1.48
C VAL A 254 7.83 -16.35 2.54
N SER A 255 7.20 -17.14 3.41
CA SER A 255 7.90 -17.88 4.47
C SER A 255 8.74 -19.05 3.94
N ALA A 256 8.38 -19.64 2.80
CA ALA A 256 9.12 -20.74 2.18
C ALA A 256 10.28 -20.23 1.30
N THR A 257 10.19 -18.98 0.81
CA THR A 257 11.17 -18.36 -0.08
C THR A 257 12.63 -18.51 0.39
N PRO A 258 13.00 -18.21 1.65
CA PRO A 258 14.40 -18.30 2.08
C PRO A 258 14.98 -19.72 2.03
N GLU A 259 14.15 -20.74 2.31
CA GLU A 259 14.58 -22.13 2.24
C GLU A 259 14.82 -22.56 0.77
N ILE A 260 13.88 -22.22 -0.11
CA ILE A 260 13.96 -22.55 -1.55
C ILE A 260 15.12 -21.80 -2.21
N MET A 261 15.30 -20.51 -1.90
CA MET A 261 16.44 -19.72 -2.37
C MET A 261 17.77 -20.34 -1.92
N ASN A 262 17.86 -20.85 -0.68
CA ASN A 262 19.06 -21.55 -0.21
C ASN A 262 19.29 -22.90 -0.91
N LYS A 263 18.25 -23.57 -1.41
CA LYS A 263 18.38 -24.74 -2.28
C LYS A 263 18.89 -24.32 -3.65
N ALA A 264 18.36 -23.25 -4.23
CA ALA A 264 18.81 -22.69 -5.50
C ALA A 264 20.29 -22.28 -5.46
N LYS A 265 20.77 -21.64 -4.38
CA LYS A 265 22.19 -21.27 -4.18
C LYS A 265 23.19 -22.45 -4.17
N LYS A 266 22.71 -23.70 -4.10
CA LYS A 266 23.56 -24.90 -4.16
C LYS A 266 23.74 -25.44 -5.58
N LEU A 267 23.01 -24.88 -6.55
CA LEU A 267 23.16 -25.21 -7.96
C LEU A 267 24.51 -24.70 -8.48
N ASP A 268 24.98 -25.34 -9.55
CA ASP A 268 26.21 -24.99 -10.26
C ASP A 268 25.98 -23.76 -11.15
N VAL A 269 25.90 -22.59 -10.52
CA VAL A 269 25.74 -21.28 -11.14
C VAL A 269 26.88 -20.39 -10.66
N ASP A 270 27.37 -19.49 -11.51
CA ASP A 270 28.41 -18.52 -11.13
C ASP A 270 27.86 -17.44 -10.18
N TRP A 271 27.74 -17.77 -8.89
CA TRP A 271 27.29 -16.87 -7.83
C TRP A 271 28.22 -15.69 -7.55
N LYS A 272 29.36 -15.59 -8.25
CA LYS A 272 30.18 -14.39 -8.23
C LYS A 272 29.65 -13.35 -9.21
N SER A 273 29.25 -13.80 -10.41
CA SER A 273 28.73 -12.94 -11.48
C SER A 273 27.23 -12.67 -11.35
N TYR A 274 26.49 -13.53 -10.64
CA TYR A 274 25.06 -13.41 -10.42
C TYR A 274 24.71 -13.48 -8.94
N GLU A 275 23.58 -12.87 -8.57
CA GLU A 275 23.05 -12.93 -7.22
C GLU A 275 21.57 -13.29 -7.20
N LEU A 276 21.12 -13.86 -6.08
CA LEU A 276 19.69 -14.06 -5.81
C LEU A 276 19.25 -13.03 -4.77
N THR A 277 18.25 -12.25 -5.17
CA THR A 277 17.62 -11.24 -4.33
C THR A 277 16.19 -11.69 -4.03
N GLN A 278 15.80 -11.64 -2.76
CA GLN A 278 14.44 -12.00 -2.38
C GLN A 278 13.48 -10.89 -2.81
N ASN A 279 12.38 -11.26 -3.47
CA ASN A 279 11.36 -10.29 -3.84
C ASN A 279 10.79 -9.64 -2.58
N GLY A 280 10.58 -8.33 -2.60
CA GLY A 280 10.15 -7.59 -1.42
C GLY A 280 11.29 -6.93 -0.64
N SER A 281 12.57 -7.25 -0.91
CA SER A 281 13.71 -6.55 -0.28
C SER A 281 13.72 -5.06 -0.58
N ASP A 282 13.35 -4.68 -1.80
CA ASP A 282 13.30 -3.28 -2.24
C ASP A 282 12.05 -2.56 -1.70
N TYR A 283 11.04 -3.35 -1.32
CA TYR A 283 9.83 -2.89 -0.67
C TYR A 283 10.01 -2.73 0.86
N VAL A 284 11.21 -2.96 1.40
CA VAL A 284 11.53 -2.66 2.81
C VAL A 284 11.27 -1.19 3.14
N ALA A 285 11.50 -0.27 2.19
CA ALA A 285 11.15 1.15 2.35
C ALA A 285 9.63 1.37 2.55
N LEU A 286 8.79 0.52 1.95
CA LEU A 286 7.35 0.52 2.21
C LEU A 286 7.00 -0.11 3.55
N GLY A 287 7.68 -1.19 3.95
CA GLY A 287 7.55 -1.75 5.30
C GLY A 287 7.85 -0.70 6.37
N GLU A 288 8.89 0.11 6.18
CA GLU A 288 9.20 1.25 7.06
C GLU A 288 8.12 2.35 7.00
N SER A 289 7.57 2.63 5.82
CA SER A 289 6.48 3.59 5.64
C SER A 289 5.19 3.12 6.33
N VAL A 290 4.84 1.85 6.20
CA VAL A 290 3.69 1.22 6.87
C VAL A 290 3.92 1.13 8.38
N GLU A 291 5.14 0.85 8.83
CA GLU A 291 5.46 0.87 10.26
C GLU A 291 5.30 2.28 10.85
N THR A 292 5.73 3.30 10.09
CA THR A 292 5.55 4.71 10.43
C THR A 292 4.07 5.07 10.50
N LEU A 293 3.24 4.60 9.55
CA LEU A 293 1.78 4.71 9.62
C LEU A 293 1.22 4.07 10.88
N GLY A 294 1.61 2.83 11.18
CA GLY A 294 1.19 2.12 12.38
C GLY A 294 1.55 2.89 13.65
N ARG A 295 2.72 3.52 13.68
CA ARG A 295 3.17 4.36 14.81
C ARG A 295 2.31 5.62 14.97
N MET A 296 2.03 6.33 13.87
CA MET A 296 1.16 7.51 13.89
C MET A 296 -0.25 7.16 14.36
N ILE A 297 -0.84 6.08 13.84
CA ILE A 297 -2.19 5.64 14.23
C ILE A 297 -2.24 5.25 15.71
N ARG A 298 -1.22 4.56 16.24
CA ARG A 298 -1.12 4.25 17.68
C ARG A 298 -1.05 5.52 18.53
N LEU A 299 -0.31 6.55 18.08
CA LEU A 299 -0.27 7.85 18.76
C LEU A 299 -1.63 8.56 18.72
N MET A 300 -2.33 8.53 17.58
CA MET A 300 -3.69 9.09 17.47
C MET A 300 -4.68 8.36 18.38
N LEU A 301 -4.65 7.02 18.42
CA LEU A 301 -5.46 6.20 19.33
C LEU A 301 -5.20 6.58 20.79
N GLY A 302 -3.94 6.61 21.21
CA GLY A 302 -3.54 7.00 22.56
C GLY A 302 -3.97 8.42 22.91
N GLY A 303 -3.78 9.37 21.98
CA GLY A 303 -4.20 10.76 22.11
C GLY A 303 -5.72 10.89 22.32
N SER A 304 -6.53 10.20 21.51
CA SER A 304 -7.98 10.20 21.61
C SER A 304 -8.49 9.61 22.92
N ILE A 305 -7.84 8.57 23.44
CA ILE A 305 -8.14 8.01 24.78
C ILE A 305 -7.87 9.05 25.87
N ILE A 306 -6.69 9.70 25.85
CA ILE A 306 -6.29 10.68 26.86
C ILE A 306 -7.23 11.88 26.84
N VAL A 307 -7.47 12.46 25.66
CA VAL A 307 -8.40 13.59 25.48
C VAL A 307 -9.80 13.20 25.92
N GLY A 308 -10.25 11.99 25.56
CA GLY A 308 -11.53 11.42 26.00
C GLY A 308 -11.64 11.37 27.52
N ILE A 309 -10.64 10.84 28.22
CA ILE A 309 -10.60 10.79 29.69
C ILE A 309 -10.65 12.20 30.28
N VAL A 310 -9.84 13.14 29.78
CA VAL A 310 -9.76 14.51 30.31
C VAL A 310 -11.09 15.24 30.16
N VAL A 311 -11.65 15.26 28.94
CA VAL A 311 -12.89 15.96 28.62
C VAL A 311 -14.07 15.33 29.36
N LEU A 312 -14.17 14.00 29.35
CA LEU A 312 -15.24 13.28 30.05
C LEU A 312 -15.15 13.52 31.57
N SER A 313 -13.95 13.44 32.16
CA SER A 313 -13.72 13.73 33.58
C SER A 313 -14.11 15.17 33.92
N PHE A 314 -13.74 16.14 33.07
CA PHE A 314 -14.06 17.54 33.26
C PHE A 314 -15.57 17.77 33.37
N PHE A 315 -16.35 17.24 32.41
CA PHE A 315 -17.82 17.35 32.44
C PHE A 315 -18.45 16.63 33.64
N LEU A 316 -17.97 15.42 33.96
CA LEU A 316 -18.47 14.66 35.11
C LEU A 316 -18.18 15.40 36.43
N VAL A 317 -16.96 15.92 36.63
CA VAL A 317 -16.61 16.74 37.80
C VAL A 317 -17.53 17.95 37.88
N MET A 318 -17.66 18.74 36.79
CA MET A 318 -18.50 19.94 36.77
C MET A 318 -19.95 19.63 37.18
N TRP A 319 -20.51 18.50 36.76
CA TRP A 319 -21.88 18.13 37.12
C TRP A 319 -22.03 17.50 38.48
N VAL A 320 -21.04 16.75 38.96
CA VAL A 320 -20.93 16.33 40.35
C VAL A 320 -20.97 17.55 41.25
N GLN A 321 -20.24 18.63 40.88
CA GLN A 321 -20.26 19.86 41.65
C GLN A 321 -21.65 20.49 41.73
N GLY A 322 -22.40 20.50 40.62
CA GLY A 322 -23.78 20.99 40.60
C GLY A 322 -24.77 20.15 41.42
N ARG A 323 -24.38 18.98 41.92
CA ARG A 323 -25.23 18.06 42.72
C ARG A 323 -24.66 17.75 44.11
N LYS A 324 -23.66 18.53 44.57
CA LYS A 324 -23.05 18.37 45.91
C LYS A 324 -24.10 18.32 47.02
N LYS A 325 -25.14 19.15 46.95
CA LYS A 325 -26.25 19.17 47.94
C LYS A 325 -27.05 17.87 47.96
N GLU A 326 -27.48 17.37 46.79
CA GLU A 326 -28.21 16.09 46.68
C GLU A 326 -27.35 14.92 47.18
N MET A 327 -26.07 14.90 46.80
CA MET A 327 -25.12 13.86 47.21
C MET A 327 -24.81 13.91 48.71
N GLY A 328 -24.68 15.12 49.28
CA GLY A 328 -24.50 15.32 50.72
C GLY A 328 -25.67 14.78 51.53
N ILE A 329 -26.91 15.06 51.11
CA ILE A 329 -28.13 14.53 51.75
C ILE A 329 -28.16 13.00 51.69
N LEU A 330 -27.84 12.40 50.54
CA LEU A 330 -27.79 10.93 50.38
C LEU A 330 -26.75 10.29 51.31
N ILE A 331 -25.58 10.90 51.45
CA ILE A 331 -24.53 10.42 52.37
C ILE A 331 -25.00 10.55 53.82
N SER A 332 -25.68 11.64 54.19
CA SER A 332 -26.25 11.84 55.53
C SER A 332 -27.35 10.85 55.89
N ILE A 333 -28.10 10.34 54.90
CA ILE A 333 -29.12 9.30 55.07
C ILE A 333 -28.50 7.88 55.12
N GLY A 334 -27.16 7.76 55.03
CA GLY A 334 -26.44 6.50 55.16
C GLY A 334 -26.18 5.76 53.84
N VAL A 335 -26.34 6.43 52.69
CA VAL A 335 -25.97 5.83 51.39
C VAL A 335 -24.44 5.83 51.25
N SER A 336 -23.87 4.67 50.97
CA SER A 336 -22.42 4.53 50.78
C SER A 336 -21.93 5.31 49.56
N LYS A 337 -20.72 5.89 49.66
CA LYS A 337 -20.07 6.63 48.58
C LYS A 337 -19.93 5.79 47.29
N GLY A 338 -19.73 4.47 47.43
CA GLY A 338 -19.69 3.52 46.31
C GLY A 338 -21.02 3.36 45.57
N LYS A 339 -22.17 3.43 46.25
CA LYS A 339 -23.49 3.41 45.58
C LYS A 339 -23.73 4.67 44.73
N ILE A 340 -23.19 5.82 45.16
CA ILE A 340 -23.25 7.07 44.39
C ILE A 340 -22.36 6.96 43.14
N ALA A 341 -21.14 6.45 43.29
CA ALA A 341 -20.24 6.19 42.17
C ALA A 341 -20.84 5.21 41.16
N GLY A 342 -21.44 4.10 41.65
CA GLY A 342 -22.12 3.11 40.82
C GLY A 342 -23.34 3.68 40.09
N GLN A 343 -24.06 4.62 40.68
CA GLN A 343 -25.14 5.32 39.98
C GLN A 343 -24.60 6.19 38.84
N LEU A 344 -23.54 6.96 39.08
CA LEU A 344 -22.91 7.80 38.05
C LEU A 344 -22.35 6.93 36.91
N LEU A 345 -21.70 5.81 37.25
CA LEU A 345 -21.21 4.84 36.28
C LEU A 345 -22.35 4.29 35.42
N CYS A 346 -23.47 3.88 36.03
CA CYS A 346 -24.64 3.38 35.31
C CYS A 346 -25.25 4.45 34.37
N GLU A 347 -25.32 5.71 34.82
CA GLU A 347 -25.79 6.84 34.00
C GLU A 347 -24.88 7.05 32.79
N THR A 348 -23.57 7.09 32.98
CA THR A 348 -22.60 7.30 31.90
C THR A 348 -22.53 6.10 30.95
N LEU A 349 -22.62 4.86 31.45
CA LEU A 349 -22.63 3.66 30.61
C LEU A 349 -23.85 3.61 29.68
N LEU A 350 -25.05 3.94 30.18
CA LEU A 350 -26.25 3.96 29.34
C LEU A 350 -26.12 4.98 28.19
N ILE A 351 -25.53 6.14 28.46
CA ILE A 351 -25.26 7.15 27.43
C ILE A 351 -24.14 6.69 26.51
N GLY A 352 -23.11 6.04 27.05
CA GLY A 352 -21.98 5.50 26.30
C GLY A 352 -22.38 4.43 25.31
N VAL A 353 -23.30 3.53 25.66
CA VAL A 353 -23.80 2.53 24.71
C VAL A 353 -24.42 3.19 23.48
N VAL A 354 -25.21 4.25 23.68
CA VAL A 354 -25.84 4.99 22.57
C VAL A 354 -24.80 5.81 21.81
N GLY A 355 -23.92 6.55 22.50
CA GLY A 355 -22.91 7.39 21.87
C GLY A 355 -21.89 6.60 21.05
N LEU A 356 -21.36 5.51 21.62
CA LEU A 356 -20.43 4.60 20.95
C LEU A 356 -21.13 3.77 19.86
N GLY A 357 -22.40 3.42 20.05
CA GLY A 357 -23.18 2.76 19.00
C GLY A 357 -23.38 3.67 17.78
N LEU A 358 -23.72 4.95 18.02
CA LEU A 358 -23.83 5.94 16.95
C LEU A 358 -22.50 6.22 16.27
N SER A 359 -21.38 6.09 16.99
CA SER A 359 -20.07 6.39 16.43
C SER A 359 -19.63 5.44 15.31
N TYR A 360 -20.26 4.27 15.18
CA TYR A 360 -20.07 3.40 14.02
C TYR A 360 -20.32 4.15 12.70
N PHE A 361 -21.44 4.86 12.61
CA PHE A 361 -21.83 5.61 11.40
C PHE A 361 -20.89 6.80 11.12
N GLY A 362 -20.54 7.55 12.17
CA GLY A 362 -19.63 8.68 12.03
C GLY A 362 -18.19 8.26 11.73
N GLY A 363 -17.78 7.12 12.28
CA GLY A 363 -16.45 6.56 12.10
C GLY A 363 -16.20 6.09 10.67
N GLN A 364 -17.18 5.49 10.01
CA GLN A 364 -17.03 5.06 8.62
C GLN A 364 -16.76 6.24 7.67
N ALA A 365 -17.45 7.37 7.88
CA ALA A 365 -17.22 8.57 7.07
C ALA A 365 -15.84 9.19 7.32
N ILE A 366 -15.46 9.33 8.60
CA ILE A 366 -14.17 9.91 8.99
C ILE A 366 -13.01 9.02 8.54
N ALA A 367 -13.11 7.71 8.72
CA ALA A 367 -12.06 6.76 8.33
C ALA A 367 -11.76 6.81 6.83
N LYS A 368 -12.78 6.97 5.97
CA LYS A 368 -12.57 7.14 4.53
C LYS A 368 -11.84 8.45 4.19
N SER A 369 -12.29 9.58 4.74
CA SER A 369 -11.66 10.88 4.46
C SER A 369 -10.23 10.95 5.00
N VAL A 370 -10.01 10.43 6.20
CA VAL A 370 -8.69 10.39 6.84
C VAL A 370 -7.78 9.40 6.12
N GLY A 371 -8.29 8.24 5.72
CA GLY A 371 -7.57 7.25 4.91
C GLY A 371 -7.12 7.83 3.57
N ALA A 372 -7.99 8.56 2.87
CA ALA A 372 -7.64 9.23 1.61
C ALA A 372 -6.57 10.32 1.80
N PHE A 373 -6.71 11.17 2.82
CA PHE A 373 -5.70 12.19 3.14
C PHE A 373 -4.34 11.55 3.48
N PHE A 374 -4.33 10.41 4.17
CA PHE A 374 -3.08 9.72 4.48
C PHE A 374 -2.47 9.04 3.26
N LEU A 375 -3.27 8.41 2.39
CA LEU A 375 -2.79 7.85 1.12
C LEU A 375 -2.08 8.90 0.28
N GLU A 376 -2.67 10.09 0.16
CA GLU A 376 -2.07 11.22 -0.55
C GLU A 376 -0.74 11.68 0.08
N ARG A 377 -0.60 11.59 1.41
CA ARG A 377 0.65 11.95 2.11
C ARG A 377 1.73 10.89 1.94
N VAL A 378 1.39 9.62 2.02
CA VAL A 378 2.33 8.51 1.84
C VAL A 378 2.84 8.48 0.41
N SER A 379 1.96 8.70 -0.57
CA SER A 379 2.39 8.78 -1.97
C SER A 379 3.33 9.98 -2.20
N GLN A 380 3.02 11.16 -1.64
CA GLN A 380 3.90 12.33 -1.71
C GLN A 380 5.26 12.10 -1.03
N GLU A 381 5.29 11.49 0.15
CA GLU A 381 6.52 11.23 0.90
C GLU A 381 7.36 10.13 0.24
N SER A 382 6.73 9.07 -0.28
CA SER A 382 7.40 8.02 -1.05
C SER A 382 8.03 8.59 -2.33
N VAL A 383 7.30 9.42 -3.07
CA VAL A 383 7.80 10.14 -4.24
C VAL A 383 8.95 11.08 -3.87
N ALA A 384 8.84 11.82 -2.76
CA ALA A 384 9.91 12.72 -2.30
C ALA A 384 11.16 11.96 -1.84
N ASN A 385 11.00 10.80 -1.21
CA ASN A 385 12.11 9.96 -0.79
C ASN A 385 12.79 9.26 -1.97
N LEU A 386 12.04 8.84 -3.00
CA LEU A 386 12.60 8.32 -4.25
C LEU A 386 13.38 9.40 -5.00
N ASN A 387 12.86 10.62 -5.08
CA ASN A 387 13.52 11.75 -5.73
C ASN A 387 14.81 12.19 -5.00
N ASN A 388 14.93 11.92 -3.69
CA ASN A 388 16.10 12.28 -2.87
C ASN A 388 17.02 11.09 -2.54
N GLY A 389 16.58 9.86 -2.79
CA GLY A 389 17.34 8.63 -2.54
C GLY A 389 18.37 8.39 -3.63
N LEU A 390 19.65 8.21 -3.24
CA LEU A 390 20.77 7.91 -4.15
C LEU A 390 21.11 9.03 -5.16
N GLY A 391 20.92 10.29 -4.80
CA GLY A 391 21.51 11.43 -5.53
C GLY A 391 20.84 11.79 -6.85
N GLY A 392 19.53 11.58 -6.99
CA GLY A 392 18.77 11.93 -8.19
C GLY A 392 19.09 11.05 -9.41
N MET A 393 19.65 9.86 -9.17
CA MET A 393 20.02 8.90 -10.22
C MET A 393 18.89 7.91 -10.53
N LEU A 394 17.88 7.79 -9.66
CA LEU A 394 16.66 7.02 -9.94
C LEU A 394 15.70 7.92 -10.74
N GLY A 395 15.52 7.59 -12.02
CA GLY A 395 14.61 8.28 -12.92
C GLY A 395 13.14 8.02 -12.61
N ALA A 396 12.24 8.57 -13.41
CA ALA A 396 10.80 8.34 -13.30
C ALA A 396 10.36 6.99 -13.91
N ASP A 397 11.28 6.03 -14.04
CA ASP A 397 11.08 4.77 -14.72
C ASP A 397 10.07 3.85 -14.01
N LEU A 398 9.60 2.85 -14.76
CA LEU A 398 8.54 1.96 -14.33
C LEU A 398 8.99 1.06 -13.16
N GLU A 399 10.26 0.69 -13.09
CA GLU A 399 10.79 -0.11 -11.98
C GLU A 399 10.78 0.66 -10.65
N SER A 400 11.05 1.97 -10.70
CA SER A 400 10.90 2.86 -9.55
C SER A 400 9.42 3.12 -9.21
N ALA A 401 8.56 3.22 -10.22
CA ALA A 401 7.12 3.40 -10.05
C ALA A 401 6.45 2.21 -9.33
N ALA A 402 6.85 0.97 -9.66
CA ALA A 402 6.41 -0.26 -8.99
C ALA A 402 6.72 -0.28 -7.50
N THR A 403 7.80 0.39 -7.09
CA THR A 403 8.18 0.53 -5.69
C THR A 403 7.39 1.65 -5.00
N ALA A 404 6.93 2.65 -5.74
CA ALA A 404 6.23 3.84 -5.23
C ALA A 404 4.72 3.64 -5.05
N GLN A 405 4.07 2.87 -5.92
CA GLN A 405 2.61 2.81 -6.04
C GLN A 405 2.10 1.39 -5.80
N THR A 406 1.74 1.08 -4.56
CA THR A 406 1.27 -0.28 -4.19
C THR A 406 0.04 -0.28 -3.28
N ILE A 407 -0.36 0.86 -2.70
CA ILE A 407 -1.62 0.97 -1.93
C ILE A 407 -2.59 1.87 -2.71
N ASP A 408 -3.28 1.26 -3.68
CA ASP A 408 -4.27 1.95 -4.51
C ASP A 408 -5.58 2.23 -3.74
N HIS A 409 -5.88 1.42 -2.71
CA HIS A 409 -7.07 1.59 -1.87
C HIS A 409 -6.89 0.95 -0.50
N LEU A 410 -7.03 1.74 0.57
CA LEU A 410 -7.33 1.19 1.90
C LEU A 410 -8.82 0.89 1.96
N ASP A 411 -9.20 -0.38 1.84
CA ASP A 411 -10.59 -0.78 2.09
C ASP A 411 -10.86 -0.76 3.60
N VAL A 412 -11.33 0.39 4.07
CA VAL A 412 -11.65 0.60 5.47
C VAL A 412 -13.03 0.01 5.77
N MET A 413 -13.05 -1.29 6.05
CA MET A 413 -14.22 -1.96 6.61
C MET A 413 -14.16 -2.00 8.13
N ILE A 414 -15.23 -1.53 8.78
CA ILE A 414 -15.40 -1.67 10.23
C ILE A 414 -16.06 -3.02 10.46
N GLY A 415 -15.27 -3.98 10.95
CA GLY A 415 -15.75 -5.30 11.35
C GLY A 415 -16.20 -5.36 12.81
N ASN A 416 -16.53 -6.58 13.25
CA ASN A 416 -17.01 -6.82 14.61
C ASN A 416 -15.91 -6.63 15.66
N GLU A 417 -14.65 -6.90 15.31
CA GLU A 417 -13.51 -6.81 16.23
C GLU A 417 -13.25 -5.36 16.65
N GLU A 418 -13.33 -4.41 15.72
CA GLU A 418 -13.10 -2.99 15.97
C GLU A 418 -14.23 -2.41 16.83
N VAL A 419 -15.47 -2.86 16.58
CA VAL A 419 -16.63 -2.48 17.41
C VAL A 419 -16.46 -3.03 18.84
N ILE A 420 -16.06 -4.28 19.01
CA ILE A 420 -15.82 -4.86 20.34
C ILE A 420 -14.69 -4.09 21.05
N ALA A 421 -13.57 -3.83 20.36
CA ALA A 421 -12.46 -3.07 20.90
C ALA A 421 -12.89 -1.65 21.32
N LEU A 422 -13.72 -0.97 20.51
CA LEU A 422 -14.31 0.33 20.83
C LEU A 422 -15.10 0.29 22.15
N PHE A 423 -15.97 -0.71 22.33
CA PHE A 423 -16.77 -0.83 23.56
C PHE A 423 -15.91 -1.14 24.78
N VAL A 424 -14.87 -1.98 24.63
CA VAL A 424 -13.93 -2.30 25.71
C VAL A 424 -13.13 -1.06 26.13
N ILE A 425 -12.51 -0.36 25.16
CA ILE A 425 -11.75 0.87 25.41
C ILE A 425 -12.67 1.95 26.00
N GLY A 426 -13.86 2.12 25.41
CA GLY A 426 -14.86 3.07 25.90
C GLY A 426 -15.29 2.79 27.34
N LEU A 427 -15.46 1.52 27.72
CA LEU A 427 -15.77 1.13 29.10
C LEU A 427 -14.63 1.49 30.06
N VAL A 428 -13.38 1.25 29.67
CA VAL A 428 -12.20 1.63 30.47
C VAL A 428 -12.14 3.15 30.65
N VAL A 429 -12.33 3.92 29.57
CA VAL A 429 -12.35 5.39 29.62
C VAL A 429 -13.46 5.90 30.55
N ILE A 430 -14.67 5.35 30.45
CA ILE A 430 -15.80 5.71 31.32
C ILE A 430 -15.46 5.38 32.78
N MET A 431 -14.91 4.20 33.06
CA MET A 431 -14.53 3.80 34.41
C MET A 431 -13.49 4.75 35.02
N VAL A 432 -12.44 5.08 34.27
CA VAL A 432 -11.38 6.01 34.72
C VAL A 432 -11.96 7.40 34.93
N ALA A 433 -12.74 7.92 33.99
CA ALA A 433 -13.32 9.25 34.10
C ALA A 433 -14.31 9.38 35.27
N VAL A 434 -15.12 8.33 35.50
CA VAL A 434 -16.01 8.28 36.66
C VAL A 434 -15.20 8.23 37.95
N ALA A 435 -14.17 7.40 38.04
CA ALA A 435 -13.30 7.33 39.21
C ALA A 435 -12.68 8.71 39.53
N VAL A 436 -12.10 9.38 38.54
CA VAL A 436 -11.55 10.74 38.66
C VAL A 436 -12.61 11.72 39.13
N SER A 437 -13.82 11.66 38.55
CA SER A 437 -14.90 12.59 38.88
C SER A 437 -15.42 12.48 40.31
N VAL A 438 -15.25 11.31 40.94
CA VAL A 438 -15.74 11.01 42.28
C VAL A 438 -14.70 11.36 43.36
N ILE A 439 -13.41 11.50 43.02
CA ILE A 439 -12.34 11.90 43.96
C ILE A 439 -12.70 13.13 44.81
N PRO A 440 -13.23 14.25 44.24
CA PRO A 440 -13.59 15.43 45.02
C PRO A 440 -14.69 15.16 46.06
N ILE A 441 -15.58 14.18 45.83
CA ILE A 441 -16.61 13.76 46.79
C ILE A 441 -16.00 12.85 47.87
N LEU A 442 -15.10 11.96 47.49
CA LEU A 442 -14.48 11.00 48.42
C LEU A 442 -13.59 11.71 49.45
N ARG A 443 -12.80 12.71 49.01
CA ARG A 443 -11.82 13.43 49.84
C ARG A 443 -12.44 14.41 50.84
N LYS A 444 -13.63 14.96 50.58
CA LYS A 444 -14.27 15.89 51.53
C LYS A 444 -14.91 15.14 52.70
N GLN A 445 -14.69 15.63 53.92
CA GLN A 445 -15.41 15.13 55.09
C GLN A 445 -16.87 15.58 55.03
N PRO A 446 -17.85 14.77 55.51
CA PRO A 446 -19.27 15.14 55.51
C PRO A 446 -19.53 16.51 56.17
N LYS A 447 -18.72 16.86 57.17
CA LYS A 447 -18.78 18.12 57.91
C LYS A 447 -18.46 19.35 57.04
N GLU A 448 -17.48 19.26 56.13
CA GLU A 448 -17.10 20.34 55.21
C GLU A 448 -18.12 20.56 54.08
N ILE A 449 -18.80 19.50 53.64
CA ILE A 449 -19.86 19.60 52.63
C ILE A 449 -21.05 20.40 53.21
N LEU A 450 -21.30 20.27 54.51
CA LEU A 450 -22.37 20.96 55.23
C LEU A 450 -21.96 22.36 55.72
N THR A 451 -20.71 22.61 56.10
CA THR A 451 -20.26 23.95 56.53
C THR A 451 -20.03 24.94 55.38
N GLN A 452 -19.81 24.47 54.15
CA GLN A 452 -19.90 25.33 52.94
C GLN A 452 -21.35 25.74 52.59
N MET A 453 -22.33 25.42 53.45
CA MET A 453 -23.74 25.77 53.29
C MET A 453 -24.20 26.92 54.21
N SER A 454 -23.28 27.58 54.93
CA SER A 454 -23.54 28.87 55.59
C SER A 454 -23.31 30.03 54.66
#